data_AF-A0A927LSS7-F1
#
_entry.id   AF-A0A927LSS7-F1
#
_cell.length_a   1.000
_cell.length_b   1.000
_cell.length_c   1.000
_cell.angle_alpha   90.00
_cell.angle_beta   90.00
_cell.angle_gamma   90.00
#
_symmetry.space_group_name_H-M   'P 1'
#
loop_
_entity.id
_entity.type
_entity.pdbx_description
1 polymer ?
#
loop_
_entity_poly.entity_id
_entity_poly.type
_entity_poly.pdbx_seq_one_letter_code
_entity_poly.pdbx_strand_id
1 'polypeptide(L)'
;MANDKSMKPVSSDEVETDGIYENEWGREETLKRGDEFPYDPMMGQTEWELVSLPLESEEQELYKNTKGNTKPRLHIDQSDK
;
A
#
# COMPACT_ATOMS: atom_id res chain seq x y z
N MET A 1 -7.71 -19.06 22.74
CA MET A 1 -7.62 -17.59 22.65
C MET A 1 -6.42 -17.29 21.76
N ALA A 2 -6.63 -17.02 20.47
CA ALA A 2 -5.57 -16.61 19.58
C ALA A 2 -5.21 -15.17 19.97
N ASN A 3 -4.04 -15.02 20.59
CA ASN A 3 -3.47 -13.73 20.95
C ASN A 3 -2.95 -13.17 19.64
N ASP A 4 -3.75 -12.36 18.96
CA ASP A 4 -3.35 -11.63 17.76
C ASP A 4 -2.29 -10.59 18.20
N LYS A 5 -1.07 -11.06 18.46
CA LYS A 5 0.13 -10.22 18.53
C LYS A 5 0.57 -10.06 17.08
N SER A 6 -0.23 -9.37 16.28
CA SER A 6 0.26 -8.82 15.03
C SER A 6 1.35 -7.83 15.41
N MET A 7 2.62 -8.20 15.19
CA MET A 7 3.73 -7.26 15.34
C MET A 7 3.51 -6.14 14.33
N LYS A 8 3.73 -4.91 14.76
CA LYS A 8 3.67 -3.79 13.84
C LYS A 8 4.79 -3.94 12.82
N PRO A 9 4.54 -3.67 11.54
CA PRO A 9 5.62 -3.59 10.58
C PRO A 9 6.63 -2.52 11.00
N VAL A 10 7.90 -2.74 10.69
CA VAL A 10 9.00 -1.81 10.98
C VAL A 10 9.58 -1.27 9.68
N SER A 11 10.35 -0.18 9.75
CA SER A 11 11.13 0.30 8.61
C SER A 11 11.92 -0.85 7.92
N SER A 12 11.98 -0.82 6.59
CA SER A 12 12.47 -1.90 5.70
C SER A 12 11.60 -3.16 5.58
N ASP A 13 10.45 -3.25 6.26
CA ASP A 13 9.50 -4.34 5.99
C ASP A 13 8.67 -4.06 4.73
N GLU A 14 8.05 -5.09 4.14
CA GLU A 14 7.22 -4.94 2.95
C GLU A 14 5.80 -4.53 3.37
N VAL A 15 5.28 -3.48 2.72
CA VAL A 15 3.93 -3.00 2.98
C VAL A 15 2.92 -4.04 2.48
N GLU A 16 2.15 -4.63 3.39
CA GLU A 16 1.16 -5.67 3.06
C GLU A 16 -0.14 -5.12 2.46
N THR A 17 -0.51 -3.88 2.78
CA THR A 17 -1.79 -3.27 2.40
C THR A 17 -1.59 -1.81 2.01
N ASP A 18 -2.28 -1.34 0.97
CA ASP A 18 -2.29 0.08 0.63
C ASP A 18 -3.09 0.88 1.67
N GLY A 19 -2.55 2.03 2.07
CA GLY A 19 -3.18 2.84 3.11
C GLY A 19 -2.29 3.93 3.68
N ILE A 20 -2.84 4.63 4.64
CA ILE A 20 -2.17 5.65 5.43
C ILE A 20 -1.66 4.97 6.68
N TYR A 21 -0.34 5.01 6.85
CA TYR A 21 0.35 4.47 8.00
C TYR A 21 0.88 5.61 8.87
N GLU A 22 0.77 5.47 10.18
CA GLU A 22 1.33 6.38 11.16
C GLU A 22 2.54 5.73 11.84
N ASN A 23 3.64 6.47 11.97
CA ASN A 23 4.80 6.02 12.74
C ASN A 23 4.71 6.41 14.23
N GLU A 24 5.65 5.95 15.05
CA GLU A 24 5.68 6.26 16.48
C GLU A 24 5.82 7.76 16.82
N TRP A 25 6.17 8.60 15.85
CA TRP A 25 6.25 10.05 16.01
C TRP A 25 4.92 10.76 15.70
N GLY A 26 3.92 10.04 15.22
CA GLY A 26 2.65 10.60 14.75
C GLY A 26 2.75 11.19 13.34
N ARG A 27 3.72 10.74 12.54
CA ARG A 27 3.83 11.11 11.12
C ARG A 27 3.01 10.13 10.29
N GLU A 28 2.03 10.65 9.57
CA GLU A 28 1.22 9.89 8.63
C GLU A 28 1.86 9.87 7.24
N GLU A 29 1.94 8.70 6.62
CA GLU A 29 2.47 8.51 5.27
C GLU A 29 1.62 7.53 4.48
N THR A 30 1.25 7.91 3.26
CA THR A 30 0.51 7.05 2.36
C THR A 30 1.46 6.06 1.69
N LEU A 31 1.31 4.78 2.03
CA LEU A 31 2.13 3.69 1.52
C LEU A 31 1.28 2.73 0.69
N LYS A 32 1.94 2.05 -0.24
CA LYS A 32 1.30 1.14 -1.17
C LYS A 32 1.78 -0.26 -0.93
N ARG A 33 0.87 -1.24 -1.10
CA ARG A 33 1.24 -2.65 -1.04
C ARG A 33 2.41 -2.99 -1.97
N GLY A 34 3.44 -3.61 -1.40
CA GLY A 34 4.67 -4.04 -2.07
C GLY A 34 5.79 -3.01 -2.08
N ASP A 35 5.57 -1.80 -1.55
CA ASP A 35 6.66 -0.87 -1.25
C ASP A 35 7.29 -1.20 0.13
N GLU A 36 8.46 -0.62 0.45
CA GLU A 36 9.12 -0.81 1.75
C GLU A 36 8.81 0.35 2.70
N PHE A 37 8.62 0.05 4.00
CA PHE A 37 8.43 1.09 5.01
C PHE A 37 9.67 1.99 5.13
N PRO A 38 9.54 3.32 5.01
CA PRO A 38 10.67 4.21 5.08
C PRO A 38 11.24 4.33 6.51
N TYR A 39 12.50 4.73 6.59
CA TYR A 39 13.12 5.12 7.85
C TYR A 39 12.72 6.54 8.23
N ASP A 40 12.45 6.77 9.51
CA ASP A 40 12.20 8.10 10.02
C ASP A 40 13.53 8.86 10.19
N PRO A 41 13.66 10.11 9.71
CA PRO A 41 14.91 10.87 9.84
C PRO A 41 15.30 11.19 11.30
N MET A 42 14.34 11.22 12.23
CA MET A 42 14.57 11.54 13.64
C MET A 42 14.83 10.28 14.46
N MET A 43 14.07 9.20 14.24
CA MET A 43 14.16 7.97 15.03
C MET A 43 14.90 6.81 14.33
N GLY A 44 15.14 6.91 13.03
CA GLY A 44 15.72 5.84 12.24
C GLY A 44 14.70 4.73 11.98
N GLN A 45 14.90 3.57 12.59
CA GLN A 45 13.98 2.44 12.48
C GLN A 45 12.78 2.68 13.40
N THR A 46 11.57 2.67 12.85
CA THR A 46 10.33 2.88 13.62
C THR A 46 9.27 1.87 13.21
N GLU A 47 8.32 1.66 14.11
CA GLU A 47 7.12 0.87 13.85
C GLU A 47 6.06 1.71 13.12
N TRP A 48 5.33 1.08 12.21
CA TRP A 48 4.26 1.68 11.43
C TRP A 48 2.92 1.00 11.76
N GLU A 49 1.86 1.80 11.90
CA GLU A 49 0.51 1.31 12.16
C GLU A 49 -0.43 1.81 11.05
N LEU A 50 -1.24 0.91 10.48
CA LEU A 50 -2.25 1.29 9.51
C LEU A 50 -3.38 2.04 10.23
N VAL A 51 -3.51 3.34 9.96
CA VAL A 51 -4.53 4.19 10.60
C VAL A 51 -5.78 4.32 9.74
N SER A 52 -5.63 4.35 8.42
CA SER A 52 -6.76 4.47 7.50
C SER A 52 -6.44 3.89 6.13
N LEU A 53 -7.49 3.48 5.42
CA LEU A 53 -7.39 3.21 3.98
C LEU A 53 -7.32 4.54 3.22
N PRO A 54 -6.69 4.58 2.03
CA PRO A 54 -6.61 5.79 1.23
C PRO A 54 -8.01 6.14 0.69
N LEU A 55 -8.28 7.42 0.52
CA LEU A 55 -9.49 7.89 -0.14
C LEU A 55 -9.36 7.68 -1.66
N GLU A 56 -10.49 7.64 -2.38
CA GLU A 56 -10.53 7.45 -3.84
C GLU A 56 -9.60 8.42 -4.61
N SER A 57 -9.45 9.64 -4.11
CA SER A 57 -8.51 10.64 -4.67
C SER A 57 -7.04 10.26 -4.44
N GLU A 58 -6.70 9.71 -3.28
CA GLU A 58 -5.34 9.30 -2.91
C GLU A 58 -4.97 7.97 -3.56
N GLU A 59 -5.93 7.05 -3.68
CA GLU A 59 -5.80 5.82 -4.46
C GLU A 59 -5.43 6.14 -5.92
N GLN A 60 -6.13 7.09 -6.54
CA GLN A 60 -5.78 7.54 -7.89
C GLN A 60 -4.35 8.07 -7.97
N GLU A 61 -3.89 8.80 -6.96
CA GLU A 61 -2.52 9.32 -6.89
C GLU A 61 -1.47 8.23 -6.67
N LEU A 62 -1.76 7.22 -5.84
CA LEU A 62 -0.95 6.02 -5.61
C LEU A 62 -0.77 5.20 -6.90
N TYR A 63 -1.82 5.12 -7.71
CA TYR A 63 -1.84 4.33 -8.94
C TYR A 63 -1.61 5.14 -10.22
N LYS A 64 -1.50 6.48 -10.18
CA LYS A 64 -1.33 7.33 -11.37
C LYS A 64 -0.13 6.94 -12.25
N ASN A 65 0.94 6.46 -11.62
CA ASN A 65 2.19 6.06 -12.28
C ASN A 65 2.25 4.56 -12.56
N THR A 66 1.26 3.79 -12.12
CA THR A 66 1.14 2.39 -12.51
C THR A 66 0.51 2.31 -13.89
N LYS A 67 1.27 1.84 -14.88
CA LYS A 67 0.65 1.39 -16.13
C LYS A 67 -0.23 0.19 -15.79
N GLY A 68 -1.54 0.40 -15.75
CA GLY A 68 -2.49 -0.69 -15.63
C GLY A 68 -2.12 -1.76 -16.67
N ASN A 69 -1.91 -2.99 -16.23
CA ASN A 69 -1.72 -4.13 -17.12
C ASN A 69 -3.10 -4.53 -17.70
N THR A 70 -3.81 -3.55 -18.26
CA THR A 70 -5.02 -3.76 -19.02
C THR A 70 -4.58 -4.26 -20.38
N LYS A 71 -4.17 -5.54 -20.45
CA LYS A 71 -4.25 -6.24 -21.73
C LYS A 71 -5.69 -6.00 -22.22
N PRO A 72 -5.91 -5.39 -23.40
CA PRO A 72 -7.26 -5.26 -23.92
C PRO A 72 -7.82 -6.68 -23.93
N ARG A 73 -8.94 -6.89 -23.22
CA ARG A 73 -9.65 -8.16 -23.28
C ARG A 73 -10.02 -8.33 -24.75
N LEU A 74 -9.29 -9.20 -25.47
CA LEU A 74 -9.56 -9.45 -26.88
C LEU A 74 -10.99 -10.00 -26.94
N HIS A 75 -11.94 -9.19 -27.41
CA HIS A 75 -13.21 -9.71 -27.86
C HIS A 75 -12.88 -10.51 -29.12
N ILE A 76 -12.83 -11.84 -28.99
CA ILE A 76 -12.77 -12.71 -30.16
C ILE A 76 -14.11 -12.50 -30.87
N ASP A 77 -14.08 -11.77 -31.98
CA ASP A 77 -15.19 -11.73 -32.91
C ASP A 77 -15.31 -13.13 -33.51
N GLN A 78 -16.18 -13.95 -32.92
CA GLN A 78 -16.66 -15.15 -33.59
C GLN A 78 -17.57 -14.68 -34.72
N SER A 79 -16.96 -14.32 -35.85
CA SER A 79 -17.66 -14.25 -37.13
C SER A 79 -18.20 -15.65 -37.45
N ASP A 80 -19.43 -15.93 -37.01
CA ASP A 80 -20.23 -17.06 -37.47
C ASP A 80 -21.02 -16.61 -38.70
N LYS A 81 -20.52 -17.08 -39.85
CA LYS A 81 -21.25 -17.52 -41.04
C LYS A 81 -21.79 -16.50 -42.05
#